data_AF-A0A379S4A4-F1
#
_entry.id   AF-A0A379S4A4-F1
#
_cell.length_a   1.000
_cell.length_b   1.000
_cell.length_c   1.000
_cell.angle_alpha   90.00
_cell.angle_beta   90.00
_cell.angle_gamma   90.00
#
_symmetry.space_group_name_H-M   'P 1'
#
loop_
_entity.id
_entity.type
_entity.pdbx_description
1 polymer ?
#
loop_
_entity_poly.entity_id
_entity_poly.type
_entity_poly.pdbx_seq_one_letter_code
_entity_poly.pdbx_strand_id
1 'polypeptide(L)' 'MEHHDDQLYLAINDIDHTKIKAMSPQTNGIRERFHKTILNKFYQVAFRKKLYVDLDTL' A
#
# COMPACT_ATOMS: atom_id res chain seq x y z
N MET A 1 -13.46 0.31 23.03
CA MET A 1 -13.66 -1.11 22.68
C MET A 1 -12.90 -1.31 21.39
N GLU A 2 -11.70 -1.89 21.44
CA GLU A 2 -10.94 -2.17 20.22
C GLU A 2 -11.68 -3.28 19.47
N HIS A 3 -12.29 -2.91 18.35
CA HIS A 3 -12.92 -3.85 17.45
C HIS A 3 -11.82 -4.55 16.65
N HIS A 4 -11.50 -5.79 17.02
CA HIS A 4 -10.59 -6.66 16.27
C HIS A 4 -11.28 -7.25 15.04
N ASP A 5 -11.98 -6.41 14.25
CA ASP A 5 -12.79 -6.84 13.11
C ASP A 5 -11.93 -7.55 12.06
N ASP A 6 -10.68 -7.12 11.90
CA ASP A 6 -9.71 -7.76 10.99
C ASP A 6 -9.42 -9.20 11.39
N GLN A 7 -9.24 -9.49 12.68
CA GLN A 7 -8.96 -10.85 13.17
C GLN A 7 -10.18 -11.75 13.04
N LEU A 8 -11.38 -11.21 13.30
CA LEU A 8 -12.62 -11.93 13.11
C LEU A 8 -12.82 -12.28 11.62
N TYR A 9 -12.57 -11.32 10.72
CA TYR A 9 -12.63 -11.56 9.28
C TYR A 9 -11.66 -12.66 8.84
N LEU A 10 -10.41 -12.61 9.29
CA LEU A 10 -9.41 -13.63 8.98
C LEU A 10 -9.85 -15.01 9.46
N ALA A 11 -10.38 -15.11 10.69
CA ALA A 11 -10.85 -16.36 11.28
C ALA A 11 -12.09 -16.93 10.57
N ILE A 12 -13.06 -16.09 10.20
CA ILE A 12 -14.26 -16.51 9.47
C ILE A 12 -13.90 -17.03 8.07
N ASN A 13 -12.90 -16.41 7.43
CA ASN A 13 -12.48 -16.77 6.06
C ASN A 13 -11.39 -17.85 6.02
N ASP A 14 -11.00 -18.43 7.16
CA ASP A 14 -9.93 -19.43 7.26
C ASP A 14 -8.61 -18.96 6.63
N ILE A 15 -8.22 -17.71 6.92
CA ILE A 15 -7.01 -17.09 6.40
C ILE A 15 -5.95 -17.06 7.50
N ASP A 16 -4.88 -17.84 7.29
CA ASP A 16 -3.71 -17.80 8.16
C ASP A 16 -3.03 -16.43 8.13
N HIS A 17 -2.84 -15.85 9.33
CA HIS A 17 -2.22 -14.54 9.50
C HIS A 17 -0.93 -14.63 10.31
N THR A 18 0.16 -14.11 9.74
CA THR A 18 1.45 -13.98 10.44
C THR A 18 1.88 -12.52 10.48
N LYS A 19 2.31 -12.06 11.66
CA LYS A 19 2.88 -10.72 11.83
C LYS A 19 4.37 -10.74 11.52
N ILE A 20 4.82 -9.80 10.70
CA ILE A 20 6.24 -9.62 10.37
C ILE A 20 6.83 -8.40 11.10
N LYS A 21 8.13 -8.44 11.35
CA LYS A 21 8.87 -7.30 11.90
C LYS A 21 9.04 -6.24 10.81
N ALA A 22 8.65 -4.99 11.12
CA ALA A 22 8.90 -3.86 10.22
C ALA A 22 10.41 -3.71 9.95
N MET A 23 10.76 -3.24 8.75
CA MET A 23 12.15 -2.99 8.31
C MET A 23 13.05 -4.25 8.29
N SER A 24 12.47 -5.45 8.17
CA SER A 24 13.23 -6.68 7.88
C SER A 24 13.24 -6.94 6.37
N PRO A 25 14.39 -6.83 5.68
CA PRO A 25 14.44 -7.00 4.22
C PRO A 25 13.99 -8.38 3.74
N GLN A 26 14.28 -9.43 4.51
CA GLN A 26 13.89 -10.81 4.17
C GLN A 26 12.37 -11.00 4.19
N THR A 27 11.70 -10.43 5.20
CA THR A 27 10.26 -10.68 5.42
C THR A 27 9.35 -9.58 4.86
N ASN A 28 9.83 -8.34 4.73
CA ASN A 28 9.06 -7.18 4.27
C ASN A 28 9.50 -6.61 2.91
N GLY A 29 10.58 -7.14 2.31
CA GLY A 29 11.21 -6.54 1.13
C GLY A 29 10.31 -6.47 -0.11
N ILE A 30 9.43 -7.45 -0.33
CA ILE A 30 8.48 -7.43 -1.47
C ILE A 30 7.47 -6.30 -1.28
N ARG A 31 6.87 -6.21 -0.09
CA ARG A 31 5.89 -5.17 0.24
C ARG A 31 6.51 -3.79 0.05
N GLU A 32 7.72 -3.57 0.52
CA GLU A 32 8.41 -2.28 0.37
C GLU A 32 8.70 -1.92 -1.10
N ARG A 33 9.21 -2.88 -1.89
CA ARG A 33 9.46 -2.66 -3.34
C ARG A 33 8.17 -2.41 -4.11
N PHE A 34 7.08 -3.06 -3.73
CA PHE A 34 5.77 -2.85 -4.33
C PHE A 34 5.26 -1.43 -4.09
N HIS A 35 5.33 -0.94 -2.84
CA HIS A 35 4.96 0.44 -2.52
C HIS A 35 5.79 1.47 -3.31
N LYS A 36 7.11 1.27 -3.42
CA LYS A 36 7.97 2.13 -4.26
C LYS A 36 7.57 2.10 -5.72
N THR A 37 7.16 0.95 -6.23
CA THR A 37 6.71 0.79 -7.61
C THR A 37 5.40 1.54 -7.87
N ILE A 38 4.40 1.41 -7.00
CA ILE A 38 3.15 2.18 -7.11
C ILE A 38 3.44 3.68 -7.06
N LEU A 39 4.27 4.13 -6.12
CA LEU A 39 4.64 5.53 -5.99
C LEU A 39 5.23 6.09 -7.29
N ASN A 40 6.24 5.42 -7.84
CA ASN A 40 6.97 5.92 -9.01
C ASN A 40 6.17 5.80 -10.30
N LYS A 41 5.45 4.68 -10.50
CA LYS A 41 4.78 4.40 -11.76
C LYS A 41 3.37 4.96 -11.84
N PHE A 42 2.65 5.00 -10.71
CA PHE A 42 1.27 5.46 -10.68
C PHE A 42 1.16 6.87 -10.11
N TYR A 43 1.49 7.07 -8.83
CA TYR A 43 1.21 8.33 -8.16
C TYR A 43 1.98 9.53 -8.74
N GLN A 44 3.29 9.39 -8.99
CA GLN A 44 4.07 10.47 -9.59
C GLN A 44 3.59 10.83 -11.01
N VAL A 45 3.23 9.82 -11.81
CA VAL A 45 2.74 10.03 -13.18
C VAL A 45 1.38 10.72 -13.15
N ALA A 46 0.45 10.22 -12.32
CA ALA A 46 -0.88 10.83 -12.16
C ALA A 46 -0.78 12.27 -11.65
N PHE A 47 0.11 12.54 -10.70
CA PHE A 47 0.31 13.89 -10.15
C PHE A 47 0.89 14.85 -11.19
N ARG A 48 1.90 14.44 -11.97
CA ARG A 48 2.44 15.26 -13.06
C ARG A 48 1.36 15.57 -14.11
N LYS A 49 0.59 14.56 -14.53
CA LYS A 49 -0.52 14.77 -15.47
C LYS A 49 -1.53 15.78 -14.94
N LYS A 50 -1.93 15.67 -13.68
CA LYS A 50 -2.84 16.62 -13.04
C LYS A 50 -2.27 18.05 -13.05
N LEU A 51 -1.01 18.23 -12.64
CA LEU A 51 -0.35 19.54 -12.64
C LEU A 51 -0.26 20.17 -14.04
N TYR A 52 0.10 19.39 -15.07
CA TYR A 52 0.18 19.92 -16.43
C TYR A 52 -1.20 20.28 -16.98
N VAL A 53 -2.23 19.48 -16.68
CA VAL A 53 -3.63 19.83 -17.02
C VAL A 53 -4.01 21.16 -16.37
N ASP A 54 -3.75 21.32 -15.06
CA ASP A 54 -4.09 22.56 -14.34
C ASP A 54 -3.37 23.79 -14.93
N LEU A 55 -2.11 23.65 -15.40
CA LEU A 55 -1.35 24.71 -16.06
C LEU A 55 -1.86 25.07 -17.46
N ASP A 56 -2.28 24.09 -18.26
CA ASP A 56 -2.84 24.32 -19.60
C ASP A 56 -4.21 25.03 -19.54
N THR A 57 -4.92 24.96 -18.41
CA THR A 57 -6.19 25.65 -18.17
C THR A 57 -6.06 27.10 -17.68
N LEU A 58 -4.85 27.61 -17.43
CA LEU A 58 -4.60 29.00 -17.00
C LEU A 58 -4.37 29.93 -18.19
#